data_AF-A0A1V4I9A5-F1
#
_entry.id   AF-A0A1V4I9A5-F1
#
_cell.length_a   1.000
_cell.length_b   1.000
_cell.length_c   1.000
_cell.angle_alpha   90.00
_cell.angle_beta   90.00
_cell.angle_gamma   90.00
#
_symmetry.space_group_name_H-M   'P 1'
#
loop_
_entity.id
_entity.type
_entity.pdbx_description
1 polymer ?
#
loop_
_entity_poly.entity_id
_entity_poly.type
_entity_poly.pdbx_seq_one_letter_code
_entity_poly.pdbx_strand_id
1 'polypeptide(L)'
;MTDMYSDDDYCDIYENKICDNCGKCLEINGVDTKAIRIEDIAKTQEENEILEEEFLNDLKASLSEDELDEITEENLDIKDIFNKFAKKTNDFDTEFSDEESYEDAFEHIVYLDEMDLNDDLTLDEATEEIYPGVRRLRKQ
;
A
#
# COMPACT_ATOMS: atom_id res chain seq x y z
N MET A 1 4.90 40.83 -0.06
CA MET A 1 3.70 40.34 0.64
C MET A 1 4.13 39.03 1.25
N THR A 2 4.06 38.89 2.57
CA THR A 2 4.16 37.57 3.19
C THR A 2 2.87 36.87 2.83
N ASP A 3 2.92 35.98 1.84
CA ASP A 3 1.81 35.08 1.58
C ASP A 3 1.56 34.32 2.88
N MET A 4 0.34 34.45 3.41
CA MET A 4 -0.03 33.96 4.73
C MET A 4 -0.10 32.43 4.78
N TYR A 5 0.02 31.79 3.61
CA TYR A 5 -0.10 30.36 3.37
C TYR A 5 0.94 29.93 2.34
N SER A 6 1.58 28.78 2.58
CA SER A 6 2.44 28.13 1.59
C SER A 6 1.63 27.20 0.69
N ASP A 7 2.25 26.66 -0.36
CA ASP A 7 1.61 25.68 -1.24
C ASP A 7 1.15 24.42 -0.47
N ASP A 8 1.83 24.08 0.63
CA ASP A 8 1.52 22.92 1.47
C ASP A 8 0.24 23.12 2.33
N ASP A 9 -0.26 24.36 2.45
CA ASP A 9 -1.52 24.65 3.15
C ASP A 9 -2.76 24.36 2.29
N TYR A 10 -2.60 24.05 1.01
CA TYR A 10 -3.70 23.80 0.09
C TYR A 10 -3.99 22.30 -0.10
N CYS A 11 -5.23 21.99 -0.46
CA CYS A 11 -5.72 20.62 -0.61
C CYS A 11 -5.29 20.02 -1.96
N ASP A 12 -4.71 18.81 -1.91
CA ASP A 12 -4.26 18.08 -3.09
C ASP A 12 -5.37 17.71 -4.09
N ILE A 13 -6.60 17.52 -3.62
CA ILE A 13 -7.74 17.12 -4.48
C ILE A 13 -8.52 18.32 -5.00
N TYR A 14 -8.64 19.37 -4.17
CA TYR A 14 -9.51 20.51 -4.45
C TYR A 14 -8.68 21.77 -4.55
N GLU A 15 -8.38 22.17 -5.79
CA GLU A 15 -7.66 23.41 -6.08
C GLU A 15 -8.26 24.62 -5.34
N ASN A 16 -7.40 25.43 -4.72
CA ASN A 16 -7.76 26.62 -3.94
C ASN A 16 -8.54 26.36 -2.63
N LYS A 17 -8.69 25.11 -2.18
CA LYS A 17 -9.19 24.80 -0.83
C LYS A 17 -8.02 24.72 0.14
N ILE A 18 -8.11 25.37 1.31
CA ILE A 18 -7.14 25.15 2.41
C ILE A 18 -7.34 23.72 2.96
N CYS A 19 -6.25 23.00 3.18
CA CYS A 19 -6.26 21.65 3.73
C CYS A 19 -6.77 21.67 5.18
N ASP A 20 -7.77 20.83 5.45
CA ASP A 20 -8.39 20.63 6.76
C ASP A 20 -8.03 19.27 7.37
N ASN A 21 -7.03 18.57 6.81
CA ASN A 21 -6.59 17.23 7.22
C ASN A 21 -7.73 16.20 7.31
N CYS A 22 -8.74 16.31 6.42
CA CYS A 22 -9.89 15.40 6.41
C CYS A 22 -9.60 13.99 5.87
N GLY A 23 -8.41 13.73 5.29
CA GLY A 23 -7.98 12.40 4.86
C GLY A 23 -8.45 11.94 3.48
N LYS A 24 -9.30 12.71 2.79
CA LYS A 24 -9.88 12.31 1.47
C LYS A 24 -8.86 11.98 0.39
N CYS A 25 -7.65 12.54 0.46
CA CYS A 25 -6.57 12.23 -0.49
C CYS A 25 -6.01 10.81 -0.36
N LEU A 26 -6.42 10.07 0.68
CA LEU A 26 -6.05 8.68 0.93
C LEU A 26 -7.15 7.68 0.48
N GLU A 27 -8.31 8.20 0.06
CA GLU A 27 -9.45 7.41 -0.39
C GLU A 27 -9.37 7.11 -1.89
N ILE A 28 -9.72 5.88 -2.29
CA ILE A 28 -10.03 5.52 -3.67
C ILE A 28 -11.45 4.95 -3.71
N ASN A 29 -12.32 5.53 -4.54
CA ASN A 29 -13.74 5.16 -4.64
C ASN A 29 -14.50 5.20 -3.29
N GLY A 30 -14.11 6.11 -2.39
CA GLY A 30 -14.73 6.25 -1.07
C GLY A 30 -14.34 5.17 -0.06
N VAL A 31 -13.27 4.41 -0.35
CA VAL A 31 -12.66 3.46 0.57
C VAL A 31 -11.24 3.91 0.89
N ASP A 32 -10.88 3.97 2.18
CA ASP A 32 -9.51 4.25 2.62
C ASP A 32 -8.56 3.17 2.10
N THR A 33 -7.61 3.56 1.26
CA THR A 33 -6.63 2.62 0.67
C THR A 33 -5.30 2.60 1.38
N LYS A 34 -5.05 3.59 2.23
CA LYS A 34 -3.79 3.75 2.97
C LYS A 34 -4.09 3.89 4.45
N ALA A 35 -3.40 3.09 5.27
CA ALA A 35 -3.44 3.22 6.71
C ALA A 35 -2.43 4.29 7.16
N ILE A 36 -2.84 5.15 8.08
CA ILE A 36 -1.94 6.08 8.76
C ILE A 36 -1.51 5.44 10.08
N ARG A 37 -0.20 5.22 10.25
CA ARG A 37 0.36 4.76 11.52
C ARG A 37 0.58 5.98 12.42
N ILE A 38 -0.22 6.09 13.48
CA ILE A 38 -0.17 7.22 14.42
C ILE A 38 1.19 7.29 15.15
N GLU A 39 1.87 6.15 15.28
CA GLU A 39 3.20 6.04 15.89
C GLU A 39 4.28 6.75 15.07
N ASP A 40 4.11 6.82 13.75
CA ASP A 40 5.07 7.40 12.80
C ASP A 40 4.81 8.90 12.55
N ILE A 41 3.88 9.50 13.29
CA ILE A 41 3.62 10.94 13.23
C ILE A 41 4.45 11.61 14.32
N ALA A 42 5.46 12.40 13.92
CA ALA A 42 6.22 13.21 14.85
C ALA A 42 5.32 14.20 15.61
N LYS A 43 5.55 14.27 16.92
CA LYS A 43 4.80 15.14 17.85
C LYS A 43 5.62 16.36 18.24
N THR A 44 6.92 16.34 17.95
CA THR A 44 7.88 17.42 18.25
C THR A 44 8.81 17.66 17.06
N GLN A 45 9.43 18.84 17.01
CA GLN A 45 10.38 19.19 15.95
C GLN A 45 11.64 18.31 15.95
N GLU A 46 12.09 17.87 17.13
CA GLU A 46 13.23 16.96 17.26
C GLU A 46 12.90 15.56 16.70
N GLU A 47 11.67 15.09 16.90
CA GLU A 47 11.20 13.83 16.29
C GLU A 47 11.10 13.93 14.76
N ASN A 48 10.82 15.11 14.19
CA ASN A 48 10.83 15.28 12.73
C ASN A 48 12.20 14.96 12.14
N GLU A 49 13.28 15.49 12.75
CA GLU A 49 14.65 15.28 12.27
C GLU A 49 15.01 13.79 12.26
N ILE A 50 14.61 13.05 13.31
CA ILE A 50 14.85 11.60 13.42
C ILE A 50 14.08 10.85 12.33
N LEU A 51 12.79 11.14 12.15
CA LEU A 51 11.97 10.46 11.13
C LEU A 51 12.42 10.77 9.70
N GLU A 52 12.85 12.01 9.45
CA GLU A 52 13.41 12.42 8.15
C GLU A 52 14.72 11.68 7.85
N GLU A 53 15.60 11.51 8.84
CA GLU A 53 16.83 10.72 8.70
C GLU A 53 16.55 9.23 8.47
N GLU A 54 15.63 8.63 9.23
CA GLU A 54 15.20 7.23 9.05
C GLU A 54 14.65 7.01 7.64
N PHE A 55 13.73 7.87 7.21
CA PHE A 55 13.14 7.84 5.88
C PHE A 55 14.20 7.95 4.78
N LEU A 56 15.14 8.88 4.92
CA LEU A 56 16.22 9.07 3.94
C LEU A 56 17.14 7.84 3.86
N ASN A 57 17.44 7.21 5.00
CA ASN A 57 18.25 6.00 5.04
C ASN A 57 17.55 4.82 4.37
N ASP A 58 16.26 4.63 4.64
CA ASP A 58 15.44 3.58 4.01
C ASP A 58 15.39 3.77 2.49
N LEU A 59 15.19 5.02 2.04
CA LEU A 59 15.14 5.34 0.63
C LEU A 59 16.50 5.10 -0.02
N LYS A 60 17.62 5.53 0.58
CA LYS A 60 18.98 5.24 0.09
C LYS A 60 19.30 3.73 0.06
N ALA A 61 18.83 2.96 1.03
CA ALA A 61 19.03 1.51 1.06
C ALA A 61 18.32 0.79 -0.09
N SER A 62 17.28 1.41 -0.67
CA SER A 62 16.56 0.87 -1.83
C SER A 62 17.17 1.23 -3.19
N LEU A 63 18.20 2.08 -3.22
CA LEU A 63 18.82 2.59 -4.44
C LEU A 63 20.10 1.83 -4.83
N SER A 64 20.41 1.86 -6.12
CA SER A 64 21.68 1.35 -6.64
C SER A 64 22.84 2.32 -6.37
N GLU A 65 24.07 1.81 -6.47
CA GLU A 65 25.30 2.60 -6.25
C GLU A 65 25.38 3.82 -7.19
N ASP A 66 25.01 3.64 -8.47
CA ASP A 66 24.95 4.73 -9.45
C ASP A 66 23.93 5.82 -9.08
N GLU A 67 22.77 5.44 -8.54
CA GLU A 67 21.72 6.38 -8.10
C GLU A 67 22.12 7.13 -6.81
N LEU A 68 22.90 6.49 -5.93
CA LEU A 68 23.45 7.13 -4.73
C LEU A 68 24.53 8.16 -5.04
N ASP A 69 25.37 7.87 -6.05
CA ASP A 69 26.36 8.81 -6.55
C ASP A 69 25.69 10.04 -7.17
N GLU A 70 24.63 9.85 -7.96
CA GLU A 70 23.84 10.94 -8.54
C GLU A 70 23.24 11.86 -7.46
N ILE A 71 22.68 11.29 -6.39
CA ILE A 71 22.16 12.07 -5.24
C ILE A 71 23.25 12.94 -4.62
N THR A 72 24.45 12.37 -4.48
CA THR A 72 25.59 13.04 -3.82
C THR A 72 26.19 14.13 -4.72
N GLU A 73 26.29 13.87 -6.02
CA GLU A 73 26.82 14.82 -7.02
C GLU A 73 25.88 16.00 -7.25
N GLU A 74 24.57 15.74 -7.33
CA GLU A 74 23.55 16.77 -7.56
C GLU A 74 23.13 17.49 -6.26
N ASN A 75 23.55 16.99 -5.10
CA ASN A 75 23.23 17.53 -3.77
C ASN A 75 21.71 17.70 -3.58
N LEU A 76 20.97 16.64 -3.92
CA LEU A 76 19.51 16.63 -3.92
C LEU A 76 18.95 16.69 -2.50
N ASP A 77 17.87 17.45 -2.31
CA ASP A 77 17.14 17.48 -1.05
C ASP A 77 16.19 16.27 -0.90
N ILE A 78 15.63 16.08 0.29
CA ILE A 78 14.73 14.94 0.59
C ILE A 78 13.52 14.92 -0.37
N LYS A 79 12.97 16.08 -0.72
CA LYS A 79 11.81 16.23 -1.61
C LYS A 79 12.18 15.87 -3.06
N ASP A 80 13.36 16.28 -3.52
CA ASP A 80 13.90 15.98 -4.85
C ASP A 80 14.19 14.48 -4.99
N ILE A 81 14.84 13.89 -3.99
CA ILE A 81 15.12 12.45 -3.95
C ILE A 81 13.80 11.65 -3.97
N PHE A 82 12.82 12.02 -3.15
CA PHE A 82 11.51 11.38 -3.14
C PHE A 82 10.81 11.46 -4.51
N ASN A 83 10.78 12.64 -5.12
CA ASN A 83 10.12 12.82 -6.40
C ASN A 83 10.80 12.05 -7.54
N LYS A 84 12.13 11.94 -7.52
CA LYS A 84 12.93 11.29 -8.56
C LYS A 84 12.90 9.77 -8.43
N PHE A 85 13.00 9.25 -7.21
CA PHE A 85 13.19 7.82 -6.98
C PHE A 85 11.99 7.10 -6.35
N ALA A 86 11.26 7.75 -5.42
CA ALA A 86 10.11 7.10 -4.75
C ALA A 86 8.81 7.15 -5.57
N LYS A 87 8.68 8.03 -6.57
CA LYS A 87 7.58 7.91 -7.56
C LYS A 87 7.72 6.69 -8.44
N LYS A 88 8.96 6.25 -8.72
CA LYS A 88 9.24 5.07 -9.55
C LYS A 88 8.76 3.76 -8.90
N THR A 89 8.66 3.72 -7.57
CA THR A 89 8.13 2.58 -6.80
C THR A 89 6.63 2.69 -6.51
N ASN A 90 6.04 3.89 -6.61
CA ASN A 90 4.58 4.10 -6.53
C ASN A 90 3.87 3.93 -7.88
N ASP A 91 4.60 3.55 -8.94
CA ASP A 91 4.03 3.13 -10.24
C ASP A 91 3.42 1.71 -10.12
N PHE A 92 2.59 1.50 -9.10
CA PHE A 92 1.67 0.36 -9.05
C PHE A 92 0.49 0.58 -10.01
N ASP A 93 0.34 1.78 -10.56
CA ASP A 93 -0.51 2.04 -11.70
C ASP A 93 0.32 1.89 -12.99
N THR A 94 0.00 0.88 -13.80
CA THR A 94 0.28 0.78 -15.26
C THR A 94 1.31 -0.24 -15.77
N GLU A 95 1.67 -1.30 -15.05
CA GLU A 95 2.25 -2.52 -15.70
C GLU A 95 1.72 -3.87 -15.18
N PHE A 96 0.50 -3.92 -14.61
CA PHE A 96 -0.32 -5.15 -14.69
C PHE A 96 -1.10 -5.18 -16.01
N SER A 97 -0.35 -5.12 -17.12
CA SER A 97 -0.85 -5.44 -18.45
C SER A 97 -0.35 -6.82 -18.83
N ASP A 98 -0.78 -7.83 -18.09
CA ASP A 98 -0.77 -9.23 -18.54
C ASP A 98 -2.13 -9.85 -18.16
N GLU A 99 -3.06 -9.76 -19.12
CA GLU A 99 -4.06 -10.78 -19.52
C GLU A 99 -4.91 -11.56 -18.50
N GLU A 100 -4.88 -11.31 -17.19
CA GLU A 100 -5.84 -11.90 -16.26
C GLU A 100 -6.95 -10.88 -15.97
N SER A 101 -8.06 -11.00 -16.69
CA SER A 101 -9.31 -10.35 -16.28
C SER A 101 -9.57 -10.66 -14.82
N TYR A 102 -9.95 -9.66 -14.01
CA TYR A 102 -10.41 -9.89 -12.64
C TYR A 102 -11.37 -11.09 -12.60
N GLU A 103 -10.93 -12.20 -12.00
CA GLU A 103 -11.75 -13.38 -11.78
C GLU A 103 -12.36 -13.28 -10.39
N ASP A 104 -13.69 -13.28 -10.33
CA ASP A 104 -14.40 -13.28 -9.05
C ASP A 104 -14.21 -14.65 -8.38
N ALA A 105 -13.63 -14.65 -7.18
CA ALA A 105 -13.47 -15.87 -6.38
C ALA A 105 -14.82 -16.55 -6.10
N PHE A 106 -15.94 -15.80 -6.08
CA PHE A 106 -17.27 -16.37 -5.94
C PHE A 106 -17.69 -17.26 -7.11
N GLU A 107 -17.15 -17.07 -8.31
CA GLU A 107 -17.41 -17.96 -9.45
C GLU A 107 -16.77 -19.36 -9.26
N HIS A 108 -15.78 -19.46 -8.38
CA HIS A 108 -15.03 -20.67 -8.10
C HIS A 108 -15.48 -21.38 -6.81
N ILE A 109 -16.46 -20.83 -6.08
CA ILE A 109 -17.01 -21.45 -4.88
C ILE A 109 -18.15 -22.40 -5.28
N VAL A 110 -18.00 -23.67 -4.93
CA VAL A 110 -19.00 -24.72 -5.15
C VAL A 110 -19.57 -25.17 -3.80
N TYR A 111 -20.89 -25.35 -3.72
CA TYR A 111 -21.53 -25.86 -2.51
C TYR A 111 -21.23 -27.33 -2.27
N LEU A 112 -21.19 -27.75 -1.01
CA LEU A 112 -20.97 -29.16 -0.64
C LEU A 112 -22.03 -30.09 -1.27
N ASP A 113 -23.26 -29.59 -1.39
CA ASP A 113 -24.39 -30.26 -2.05
C ASP A 113 -24.11 -30.63 -3.52
N GLU A 114 -23.28 -29.84 -4.20
CA GLU A 114 -22.91 -30.04 -5.61
C GLU A 114 -21.71 -30.98 -5.77
N MET A 115 -20.92 -31.18 -4.70
CA MET A 115 -19.75 -32.07 -4.67
C MET A 115 -20.07 -33.48 -4.13
N ASP A 116 -21.34 -33.78 -3.87
CA ASP A 116 -21.81 -35.02 -3.23
C ASP A 116 -21.19 -35.25 -1.84
N LEU A 117 -20.81 -34.16 -1.16
CA LEU A 117 -20.27 -34.15 0.22
C LEU A 117 -21.40 -33.82 1.21
N ASN A 118 -22.50 -34.54 1.08
CA ASN A 118 -23.80 -34.21 1.68
C ASN A 118 -23.92 -34.71 3.13
N ASP A 119 -23.02 -35.58 3.56
CA ASP A 119 -23.01 -36.15 4.91
C ASP A 119 -21.61 -36.11 5.54
N ASP A 120 -21.58 -36.11 6.87
CA ASP A 120 -20.34 -35.99 7.64
C ASP A 120 -19.36 -37.14 7.34
N LEU A 121 -19.88 -38.32 6.98
CA LEU A 121 -19.07 -39.50 6.71
C LEU A 121 -18.26 -39.33 5.40
N THR A 122 -18.90 -38.90 4.32
CA THR A 122 -18.23 -38.66 3.03
C THR A 122 -17.28 -37.48 3.11
N LEU A 123 -17.66 -36.42 3.83
CA LEU A 123 -16.79 -35.27 4.09
C LEU A 123 -15.51 -35.69 4.83
N ASP A 124 -15.62 -36.52 5.86
CA ASP A 124 -14.47 -37.00 6.65
C ASP A 124 -13.53 -37.92 5.87
N GLU A 125 -14.07 -38.72 4.95
CA GLU A 125 -13.29 -39.59 4.07
C GLU A 125 -12.55 -38.80 2.99
N ALA A 126 -13.24 -37.84 2.36
CA ALA A 126 -12.71 -37.07 1.22
C ALA A 126 -11.77 -35.92 1.64
N THR A 127 -11.88 -35.43 2.87
CA THR A 127 -11.12 -34.28 3.36
C THR A 127 -10.27 -34.60 4.58
N GLU A 128 -9.36 -33.69 4.92
CA GLU A 128 -8.60 -33.69 6.18
C GLU A 128 -8.71 -32.32 6.83
N GLU A 129 -8.93 -32.29 8.14
CA GLU A 129 -9.01 -31.04 8.90
C GLU A 129 -7.60 -30.53 9.21
N ILE A 130 -7.28 -29.33 8.73
CA ILE A 130 -5.99 -28.68 8.96
C ILE A 130 -6.06 -27.66 10.10
N TYR A 131 -7.24 -27.07 10.33
CA TYR A 131 -7.57 -26.15 11.42
C TYR A 131 -9.06 -26.27 11.75
N PRO A 132 -9.51 -25.84 12.95
CA PRO A 132 -10.92 -25.87 13.34
C PRO A 132 -11.82 -25.20 12.28
N GLY A 133 -12.64 -26.01 11.60
CA GLY A 133 -13.54 -25.55 10.53
C GLY A 133 -12.91 -25.32 9.16
N VAL A 134 -11.62 -25.62 8.97
CA VAL A 134 -10.92 -25.54 7.68
C VAL A 134 -10.43 -26.93 7.28
N ARG A 135 -10.97 -27.44 6.17
CA ARG A 135 -10.70 -28.78 5.68
C ARG A 135 -10.15 -28.72 4.26
N ARG A 136 -9.21 -29.61 3.96
CA ARG A 136 -8.56 -29.74 2.64
C ARG A 136 -8.98 -31.04 1.99
N LEU A 137 -9.29 -31.04 0.70
CA LEU A 137 -9.49 -32.27 -0.07
C LEU A 137 -8.22 -33.11 -0.07
N ARG A 138 -8.34 -34.41 0.23
CA ARG A 138 -7.20 -35.32 0.15
C ARG A 138 -6.76 -35.43 -1.31
N LYS A 139 -5.46 -35.30 -1.57
CA LYS A 139 -4.90 -35.64 -2.88
C LYS A 139 -5.06 -37.15 -3.10
N GLN A 140 -5.70 -37.54 -4.20
CA GLN A 140 -5.71 -38.93 -4.66
C GLN A 140 -4.30 -39.39 -5.07
#